data_AF-A0A3P7JPQ9-F1
#
_entry.id   AF-A0A3P7JPQ9-F1
#
_cell.length_a   1.000
_cell.length_b   1.000
_cell.length_c   1.000
_cell.angle_alpha   90.00
_cell.angle_beta   90.00
_cell.angle_gamma   90.00
#
_symmetry.space_group_name_H-M   'P 1'
#
loop_
_entity.id
_entity.type
_entity.pdbx_description
1 polymer ?
#
loop_
_entity_poly.entity_id
_entity_poly.type
_entity_poly.pdbx_seq_one_letter_code
_entity_poly.pdbx_strand_id
1 'polypeptide(L)'
;MIDLRNNQLGDAGVAKMFEALRNPEVIKKSALTAIVLWNNKITAAGMDTITAALCENPHLETLNIGSNPLGESGVQRLRPALGANGSNLRRLGLQNTQMTCQSAILLAECLADNSTLIRVDLRDNPAIGSAGLLAIHSAMKINESISLLNLDQSCVVPTNAKCGTTSVGECAVVQVRQYQEDFRRYYEDIKRYCERNKLAALQKADVSSEIVGIDVTLVSEKSDVKEENASCSDSVAGSSVFFF
;
A
#
# COMPACT_ATOMS: atom_id res chain seq x y z
N MET A 1 4.89 -3.17 -16.43
CA MET A 1 3.85 -2.17 -16.06
C MET A 1 2.96 -1.97 -17.27
N ILE A 2 1.64 -1.90 -17.06
CA ILE A 2 0.65 -1.56 -18.09
C ILE A 2 0.00 -0.23 -17.71
N ASP A 3 -0.06 0.70 -18.66
CA ASP A 3 -0.67 2.01 -18.49
C ASP A 3 -1.76 2.19 -19.55
N LEU A 4 -3.01 2.26 -19.08
CA LEU A 4 -4.20 2.39 -19.91
C LEU A 4 -4.98 3.65 -19.53
N ARG A 5 -4.31 4.67 -18.99
CA ARG A 5 -4.98 5.93 -18.60
C ARG A 5 -5.75 6.59 -19.76
N ASN A 6 -6.83 7.29 -19.44
CA ASN A 6 -7.64 8.07 -20.38
C ASN A 6 -8.20 7.26 -21.55
N ASN A 7 -8.70 6.05 -21.27
CA ASN A 7 -9.39 5.22 -22.25
C ASN A 7 -10.86 5.04 -21.88
N GLN A 8 -11.56 4.16 -22.59
CA GLN A 8 -12.96 3.86 -22.37
C GLN A 8 -13.16 2.36 -22.11
N LEU A 9 -12.31 1.78 -21.26
CA LEU A 9 -12.39 0.36 -20.92
C LEU A 9 -13.75 0.00 -20.33
N GLY A 10 -14.25 0.83 -19.41
CA GLY A 10 -15.44 0.54 -18.62
C GLY A 10 -15.32 -0.77 -17.83
N ASP A 11 -16.41 -1.16 -17.18
CA ASP A 11 -16.44 -2.35 -16.34
C ASP A 11 -16.20 -3.64 -17.15
N ALA A 12 -16.75 -3.72 -18.37
CA ALA A 12 -16.62 -4.90 -19.22
C ALA A 12 -15.19 -5.10 -19.74
N GLY A 13 -14.48 -4.02 -20.09
CA GLY A 13 -13.09 -4.10 -20.54
C GLY A 13 -12.16 -4.50 -19.40
N VAL A 14 -12.37 -3.92 -18.21
CA VAL A 14 -11.64 -4.27 -16.99
C VAL A 14 -11.90 -5.72 -16.60
N ALA A 15 -13.15 -6.18 -16.62
CA ALA A 15 -13.50 -7.56 -16.27
C ALA A 15 -12.68 -8.57 -17.10
N LYS A 16 -12.69 -8.43 -18.43
CA LYS A 16 -11.90 -9.32 -19.31
C LYS A 16 -10.40 -9.25 -19.04
N MET A 17 -9.87 -8.05 -18.80
CA MET A 17 -8.45 -7.87 -18.51
C MET A 17 -8.06 -8.55 -17.20
N PHE A 18 -8.81 -8.34 -16.13
CA PHE A 18 -8.50 -8.92 -14.83
C PHE A 18 -8.83 -10.42 -14.74
N GLU A 19 -9.81 -10.92 -15.49
CA GLU A 19 -10.00 -12.36 -15.69
C GLU A 19 -8.76 -13.00 -16.33
N ALA A 20 -8.15 -12.36 -17.34
CA ALA A 20 -6.91 -12.85 -17.93
C ALA A 20 -5.74 -12.82 -16.93
N LEU A 21 -5.70 -11.82 -16.03
CA LEU A 21 -4.66 -11.70 -14.99
C LEU A 21 -4.79 -12.71 -13.85
N ARG A 22 -5.91 -13.43 -13.78
CA ARG A 22 -6.15 -14.57 -12.88
C ARG A 22 -5.72 -15.89 -13.49
N ASN A 23 -5.49 -15.94 -14.81
CA ASN A 23 -5.09 -17.17 -15.48
C ASN A 23 -3.69 -17.61 -14.99
N PRO A 24 -3.52 -18.83 -14.44
CA PRO A 24 -2.25 -19.30 -13.92
C PRO A 24 -1.10 -19.26 -14.95
N GLU A 25 -1.39 -19.50 -16.22
CA GLU A 25 -0.38 -19.46 -17.28
C GLU A 25 0.07 -18.03 -17.59
N VAL A 26 -0.82 -17.04 -17.44
CA VAL A 26 -0.47 -15.63 -17.52
C VAL A 26 0.35 -15.23 -16.29
N ILE A 27 -0.07 -15.63 -15.08
CA ILE A 27 0.65 -15.32 -13.83
C ILE A 27 2.09 -15.85 -13.89
N LYS A 28 2.29 -17.12 -14.30
CA LYS A 28 3.64 -17.72 -14.39
C LYS A 28 4.56 -17.04 -15.40
N LYS A 29 4.01 -16.52 -16.50
CA LYS A 29 4.79 -15.97 -17.62
C LYS A 29 4.92 -14.45 -17.57
N SER A 30 4.10 -13.78 -16.76
CA SER A 30 4.01 -12.33 -16.72
C SER A 30 4.78 -11.77 -15.53
N ALA A 31 5.67 -10.82 -15.80
CA ALA A 31 6.30 -10.00 -14.77
C ALA A 31 5.52 -8.69 -14.52
N LEU A 32 4.20 -8.70 -14.74
CA LEU A 32 3.37 -7.50 -14.58
C LEU A 32 3.17 -7.19 -13.09
N THR A 33 3.77 -6.08 -12.65
CA THR A 33 3.68 -5.63 -11.25
C THR A 33 2.84 -4.39 -11.03
N ALA A 34 2.48 -3.68 -12.11
CA ALA A 34 1.83 -2.38 -12.01
C ALA A 34 0.83 -2.14 -13.14
N ILE A 35 -0.36 -1.68 -12.76
CA ILE A 35 -1.47 -1.35 -13.66
C ILE A 35 -2.00 0.05 -13.34
N VAL A 36 -2.11 0.90 -14.37
CA VAL A 36 -2.70 2.23 -14.29
C VAL A 36 -3.96 2.28 -15.16
N LEU A 37 -5.11 2.54 -14.55
CA LEU A 37 -6.45 2.60 -15.16
C LEU A 37 -7.10 3.96 -14.92
N TRP A 38 -6.29 5.00 -14.75
CA TRP A 38 -6.78 6.34 -14.51
C TRP A 38 -7.80 6.78 -15.57
N ASN A 39 -8.95 7.32 -15.16
CA ASN A 39 -9.97 7.85 -16.08
C ASN A 39 -10.38 6.85 -17.18
N ASN A 40 -11.08 5.79 -16.78
CA ASN A 40 -11.52 4.70 -17.68
C ASN A 40 -13.01 4.38 -17.60
N LYS A 41 -13.80 5.21 -16.91
CA LYS A 41 -15.25 5.01 -16.65
C LYS A 41 -15.54 3.68 -15.91
N ILE A 42 -14.65 3.29 -15.00
CA ILE A 42 -14.82 2.10 -14.16
C ILE A 42 -15.75 2.46 -13.00
N THR A 43 -16.73 1.62 -12.72
CA THR A 43 -17.68 1.80 -11.61
C THR A 43 -17.44 0.74 -10.53
N ALA A 44 -18.26 0.75 -9.48
CA ALA A 44 -18.25 -0.30 -8.47
C ALA A 44 -18.43 -1.71 -9.05
N ALA A 45 -19.09 -1.88 -10.20
CA ALA A 45 -19.33 -3.20 -10.80
C ALA A 45 -18.03 -3.85 -11.30
N GLY A 46 -17.08 -3.08 -11.86
CA GLY A 46 -15.79 -3.61 -12.30
C GLY A 46 -14.88 -4.04 -11.14
N MET A 47 -15.13 -3.56 -9.92
CA MET A 47 -14.24 -3.78 -8.77
C MET A 47 -14.17 -5.23 -8.31
N ASP A 48 -15.22 -6.04 -8.49
CA ASP A 48 -15.18 -7.46 -8.08
C ASP A 48 -14.06 -8.22 -8.79
N THR A 49 -13.96 -8.02 -10.11
CA THR A 49 -12.94 -8.67 -10.93
C THR A 49 -11.54 -8.16 -10.60
N ILE A 50 -11.40 -6.87 -10.31
CA ILE A 50 -10.15 -6.27 -9.85
C ILE A 50 -9.72 -6.89 -8.52
N THR A 51 -10.61 -6.92 -7.53
CA THR A 51 -10.32 -7.49 -6.21
C THR A 51 -9.93 -8.95 -6.30
N ALA A 52 -10.69 -9.78 -7.03
CA ALA A 52 -10.37 -11.19 -7.20
C ALA A 52 -8.97 -11.39 -7.80
N ALA A 53 -8.62 -10.61 -8.81
CA ALA A 53 -7.30 -10.67 -9.42
C ALA A 53 -6.18 -10.18 -8.50
N LEU A 54 -6.42 -9.17 -7.66
CA LEU A 54 -5.44 -8.73 -6.65
C LEU A 54 -5.17 -9.81 -5.59
N CYS A 55 -6.19 -10.58 -5.20
CA CYS A 55 -6.04 -11.66 -4.25
C CYS A 55 -5.34 -12.89 -4.84
N GLU A 56 -5.57 -13.19 -6.12
CA GLU A 56 -5.06 -14.38 -6.79
C GLU A 56 -3.69 -14.16 -7.47
N ASN A 57 -3.35 -12.92 -7.82
CA ASN A 57 -2.11 -12.60 -8.52
C ASN A 57 -1.05 -12.01 -7.55
N PRO A 58 -0.01 -12.79 -7.19
CA PRO A 58 0.99 -12.36 -6.22
C PRO A 58 1.96 -11.31 -6.77
N HIS A 59 1.98 -11.04 -8.08
CA HIS A 59 2.93 -10.10 -8.69
C HIS A 59 2.42 -8.66 -8.69
N LEU A 60 1.10 -8.43 -8.57
CA LEU A 60 0.52 -7.09 -8.64
C LEU A 60 0.81 -6.28 -7.37
N GLU A 61 1.76 -5.35 -7.49
CA GLU A 61 2.15 -4.45 -6.41
C GLU A 61 1.55 -3.05 -6.54
N THR A 62 1.05 -2.66 -7.71
CA THR A 62 0.54 -1.31 -7.96
C THR A 62 -0.75 -1.32 -8.75
N LEU A 63 -1.74 -0.63 -8.19
CA LEU A 63 -3.01 -0.37 -8.83
C LEU A 63 -3.32 1.12 -8.69
N ASN A 64 -3.44 1.82 -9.81
CA ASN A 64 -3.98 3.18 -9.84
C ASN A 64 -5.28 3.19 -10.63
N ILE A 65 -6.39 3.44 -9.95
CA ILE A 65 -7.75 3.49 -10.51
C ILE A 65 -8.38 4.87 -10.30
N GLY A 66 -7.58 5.90 -10.12
CA GLY A 66 -8.07 7.26 -9.91
C GLY A 66 -8.92 7.80 -11.07
N SER A 67 -9.71 8.84 -10.80
CA SER A 67 -10.64 9.45 -11.75
C SER A 67 -11.67 8.46 -12.34
N ASN A 68 -12.13 7.51 -11.53
CA ASN A 68 -13.19 6.56 -11.87
C ASN A 68 -14.32 6.62 -10.82
N PRO A 69 -15.60 6.64 -11.20
CA PRO A 69 -16.72 6.77 -10.26
C PRO A 69 -16.98 5.46 -9.48
N LEU A 70 -16.09 5.12 -8.54
CA LEU A 70 -16.20 3.92 -7.72
C LEU A 70 -17.26 4.05 -6.63
N GLY A 71 -17.35 5.25 -6.02
CA GLY A 71 -18.23 5.51 -4.89
C GLY A 71 -17.92 4.63 -3.68
N GLU A 72 -18.87 4.57 -2.74
CA GLU A 72 -18.74 3.76 -1.53
C GLU A 72 -18.67 2.26 -1.83
N SER A 73 -19.54 1.76 -2.72
CA SER A 73 -19.61 0.34 -3.06
C SER A 73 -18.32 -0.18 -3.70
N GLY A 74 -17.60 0.65 -4.46
CA GLY A 74 -16.33 0.24 -5.05
C GLY A 74 -15.24 0.00 -4.00
N VAL A 75 -15.17 0.86 -2.98
CA VAL A 75 -14.22 0.69 -1.85
C VAL A 75 -14.60 -0.52 -0.99
N GLN A 76 -15.90 -0.73 -0.75
CA GLN A 76 -16.38 -1.91 -0.04
C GLN A 76 -15.95 -3.21 -0.73
N ARG A 77 -16.02 -3.27 -2.07
CA ARG A 77 -15.58 -4.44 -2.85
C ARG A 77 -14.06 -4.63 -2.86
N LEU A 78 -13.26 -3.60 -2.59
CA LEU A 78 -11.81 -3.71 -2.44
C LEU A 78 -11.38 -4.31 -1.09
N ARG A 79 -12.24 -4.29 -0.08
CA ARG A 79 -11.93 -4.73 1.29
C ARG A 79 -11.19 -6.08 1.37
N PRO A 80 -11.58 -7.14 0.64
CA PRO A 80 -10.86 -8.42 0.70
C PRO A 80 -9.40 -8.34 0.26
N ALA A 81 -9.08 -7.52 -0.76
CA ALA A 81 -7.72 -7.34 -1.26
C ALA A 81 -6.88 -6.44 -0.33
N LEU A 82 -7.52 -5.52 0.40
CA LEU A 82 -6.87 -4.59 1.31
C LEU A 82 -6.77 -5.11 2.76
N GLY A 83 -7.47 -6.19 3.11
CA GLY A 83 -7.38 -6.80 4.43
C GLY A 83 -6.00 -7.40 4.73
N ALA A 84 -5.82 -7.91 5.94
CA ALA A 84 -4.59 -8.57 6.37
C ALA A 84 -4.25 -9.74 5.41
N ASN A 85 -3.07 -9.67 4.78
CA ASN A 85 -2.58 -10.64 3.78
C ASN A 85 -3.51 -10.81 2.55
N GLY A 86 -4.37 -9.83 2.26
CA GLY A 86 -5.34 -9.92 1.17
C GLY A 86 -4.74 -9.81 -0.23
N SER A 87 -3.59 -9.15 -0.36
CA SER A 87 -2.83 -9.03 -1.61
C SER A 87 -1.39 -8.54 -1.35
N ASN A 88 -0.54 -8.64 -2.37
CA ASN A 88 0.82 -8.07 -2.39
C ASN A 88 0.82 -6.59 -2.83
N LEU A 89 -0.33 -5.92 -2.78
CA LEU A 89 -0.45 -4.54 -3.22
C LEU A 89 0.34 -3.60 -2.29
N ARG A 90 1.26 -2.82 -2.87
CA ARG A 90 2.11 -1.86 -2.16
C ARG A 90 1.72 -0.41 -2.43
N ARG A 91 1.08 -0.15 -3.58
CA ARG A 91 0.71 1.19 -4.05
C ARG A 91 -0.72 1.19 -4.56
N LEU A 92 -1.57 2.00 -3.94
CA LEU A 92 -2.98 2.14 -4.28
C LEU A 92 -3.33 3.60 -4.62
N GLY A 93 -3.86 3.85 -5.80
CA GLY A 93 -4.36 5.16 -6.23
C GLY A 93 -5.89 5.19 -6.32
N LEU A 94 -6.54 5.99 -5.48
CA LEU A 94 -7.99 6.22 -5.41
C LEU A 94 -8.34 7.72 -5.55
N GLN A 95 -7.45 8.52 -6.12
CA GLN A 95 -7.67 9.96 -6.31
C GLN A 95 -8.91 10.20 -7.18
N ASN A 96 -9.79 11.13 -6.78
CA ASN A 96 -11.05 11.44 -7.49
C ASN A 96 -11.88 10.18 -7.83
N THR A 97 -12.23 9.38 -6.82
CA THR A 97 -13.05 8.17 -7.01
C THR A 97 -14.46 8.28 -6.43
N GLN A 98 -14.88 9.52 -6.11
CA GLN A 98 -16.16 9.84 -5.48
C GLN A 98 -16.32 9.18 -4.10
N MET A 99 -15.22 9.07 -3.35
CA MET A 99 -15.24 8.54 -2.00
C MET A 99 -15.96 9.48 -1.02
N THR A 100 -16.81 8.89 -0.19
CA THR A 100 -17.55 9.54 0.90
C THR A 100 -16.87 9.28 2.26
N CYS A 101 -17.32 9.94 3.31
CA CYS A 101 -16.88 9.68 4.68
C CYS A 101 -17.03 8.20 5.07
N GLN A 102 -18.12 7.54 4.66
CA GLN A 102 -18.36 6.13 4.94
C GLN A 102 -17.32 5.23 4.25
N SER A 103 -17.00 5.51 2.99
CA SER A 103 -15.95 4.78 2.27
C SER A 103 -14.56 4.96 2.89
N ALA A 104 -14.28 6.14 3.46
CA ALA A 104 -13.04 6.40 4.17
C ALA A 104 -12.95 5.64 5.51
N ILE A 105 -14.06 5.46 6.22
CA ILE A 105 -14.14 4.62 7.43
C ILE A 105 -13.85 3.17 7.06
N LEU A 106 -14.50 2.64 6.02
CA LEU A 106 -14.24 1.27 5.53
C LEU A 106 -12.79 1.07 5.10
N LEU A 107 -12.22 2.06 4.40
CA LEU A 107 -10.81 2.02 4.04
C LEU A 107 -9.92 2.03 5.28
N ALA A 108 -10.20 2.89 6.26
CA ALA A 108 -9.43 2.99 7.51
C ALA A 108 -9.40 1.67 8.29
N GLU A 109 -10.52 0.95 8.37
CA GLU A 109 -10.56 -0.41 8.95
C GLU A 109 -9.57 -1.35 8.24
N CYS A 110 -9.50 -1.29 6.91
CA CYS A 110 -8.57 -2.13 6.16
C CYS A 110 -7.12 -1.69 6.36
N LEU A 111 -6.85 -0.38 6.35
CA LEU A 111 -5.50 0.16 6.51
C LEU A 111 -4.94 -0.13 7.91
N ALA A 112 -5.77 -0.17 8.94
CA ALA A 112 -5.36 -0.54 10.30
C ALA A 112 -4.63 -1.90 10.35
N ASP A 113 -5.17 -2.89 9.65
CA ASP A 113 -4.66 -4.27 9.66
C ASP A 113 -3.70 -4.58 8.50
N ASN A 114 -3.60 -3.69 7.50
CA ASN A 114 -2.80 -3.93 6.31
C ASN A 114 -1.29 -3.66 6.55
N SER A 115 -0.46 -4.68 6.36
CA SER A 115 1.00 -4.58 6.53
C SER A 115 1.78 -4.47 5.20
N THR A 116 1.12 -4.53 4.04
CA THR A 116 1.76 -4.59 2.72
C THR A 116 1.75 -3.25 1.97
N LEU A 117 0.71 -2.43 2.16
CA LEU A 117 0.57 -1.12 1.55
C LEU A 117 1.60 -0.13 2.10
N ILE A 118 2.24 0.58 1.19
CA ILE A 118 3.28 1.57 1.49
C ILE A 118 2.83 2.96 1.06
N ARG A 119 2.07 3.04 -0.04
CA ARG A 119 1.59 4.31 -0.60
C ARG A 119 0.11 4.25 -0.94
N VAL A 120 -0.65 5.24 -0.47
CA VAL A 120 -2.06 5.40 -0.77
C VAL A 120 -2.33 6.84 -1.22
N ASP A 121 -3.10 7.02 -2.30
CA ASP A 121 -3.50 8.34 -2.78
C ASP A 121 -5.02 8.51 -2.74
N LEU A 122 -5.50 9.43 -1.91
CA LEU A 122 -6.91 9.71 -1.66
C LEU A 122 -7.31 11.15 -2.04
N ARG A 123 -6.44 11.89 -2.73
CA ARG A 123 -6.70 13.29 -3.13
C ARG A 123 -7.96 13.42 -3.99
N ASP A 124 -8.44 14.65 -4.12
CA ASP A 124 -9.64 15.00 -4.90
C ASP A 124 -10.89 14.18 -4.52
N ASN A 125 -11.01 13.79 -3.24
CA ASN A 125 -12.20 13.15 -2.69
C ASN A 125 -12.80 14.05 -1.59
N PRO A 126 -13.47 15.15 -1.96
CA PRO A 126 -13.91 16.18 -1.01
C PRO A 126 -14.94 15.66 0.00
N ALA A 127 -15.70 14.62 -0.36
CA ALA A 127 -16.74 14.05 0.48
C ALA A 127 -16.23 13.11 1.59
N ILE A 128 -14.92 12.88 1.71
CA ILE A 128 -14.31 12.19 2.87
C ILE A 128 -14.62 12.95 4.17
N GLY A 129 -14.57 14.29 4.13
CA GLY A 129 -14.86 15.16 5.27
C GLY A 129 -13.97 14.92 6.49
N SER A 130 -14.27 15.60 7.60
CA SER A 130 -13.50 15.43 8.85
C SER A 130 -13.71 14.07 9.50
N ALA A 131 -14.92 13.50 9.43
CA ALA A 131 -15.23 12.21 10.02
C ALA A 131 -14.45 11.06 9.36
N GLY A 132 -14.39 11.04 8.02
CA GLY A 132 -13.57 10.09 7.29
C GLY A 132 -12.08 10.29 7.56
N LEU A 133 -11.63 11.54 7.65
CA LEU A 133 -10.24 11.85 8.00
C LEU A 133 -9.87 11.38 9.42
N LEU A 134 -10.74 11.55 10.40
CA LEU A 134 -10.55 11.07 11.77
C LEU A 134 -10.42 9.54 11.82
N ALA A 135 -11.19 8.82 11.01
CA ALA A 135 -11.06 7.37 10.89
C ALA A 135 -9.68 6.98 10.32
N ILE A 136 -9.25 7.64 9.24
CA ILE A 136 -7.92 7.43 8.66
C ILE A 136 -6.83 7.77 9.68
N HIS A 137 -6.95 8.87 10.41
CA HIS A 137 -6.03 9.26 11.49
C HIS A 137 -5.90 8.16 12.55
N SER A 138 -7.04 7.61 13.00
CA SER A 138 -7.07 6.54 14.00
C SER A 138 -6.41 5.26 13.48
N ALA A 139 -6.62 4.90 12.22
CA ALA A 139 -5.97 3.76 11.58
C ALA A 139 -4.46 3.97 11.41
N MET A 140 -4.02 5.16 11.00
CA MET A 140 -2.60 5.49 10.82
C MET A 140 -1.81 5.51 12.13
N LYS A 141 -2.48 5.70 13.27
CA LYS A 141 -1.85 5.59 14.59
C LYS A 141 -1.28 4.19 14.84
N ILE A 142 -2.00 3.16 14.42
CA ILE A 142 -1.65 1.75 14.61
C ILE A 142 -0.94 1.14 13.39
N ASN A 143 -1.21 1.62 12.18
CA ASN A 143 -0.56 1.14 10.98
C ASN A 143 0.93 1.52 10.95
N GLU A 144 1.81 0.55 10.68
CA GLU A 144 3.27 0.73 10.64
C GLU A 144 3.87 0.60 9.23
N SER A 145 3.07 0.29 8.21
CA SER A 145 3.53 -0.01 6.84
C SER A 145 3.48 1.19 5.90
N ILE A 146 2.43 2.03 6.02
CA ILE A 146 2.16 3.12 5.08
C ILE A 146 3.11 4.28 5.36
N SER A 147 3.96 4.59 4.38
CA SER A 147 4.96 5.66 4.45
C SER A 147 4.55 6.93 3.71
N LEU A 148 3.52 6.86 2.87
CA LEU A 148 3.01 8.00 2.12
C LEU A 148 1.49 7.86 1.93
N LEU A 149 0.76 8.79 2.51
CA LEU A 149 -0.69 8.90 2.32
C LEU A 149 -1.00 10.31 1.80
N ASN A 150 -1.37 10.41 0.52
CA ASN A 150 -1.71 11.69 -0.10
C ASN A 150 -3.18 12.03 0.18
N LEU A 151 -3.40 13.21 0.77
CA LEU A 151 -4.71 13.77 1.07
C LEU A 151 -4.75 15.24 0.64
N ASP A 152 -5.95 15.74 0.42
CA ASP A 152 -6.17 17.17 0.19
C ASP A 152 -5.88 17.96 1.47
N GLN A 153 -5.19 19.09 1.33
CA GLN A 153 -4.79 19.93 2.46
C GLN A 153 -5.98 20.71 3.05
N SER A 154 -7.11 20.75 2.36
CA SER A 154 -8.33 21.42 2.79
C SER A 154 -9.54 20.51 2.63
N CYS A 155 -10.39 20.49 3.64
CA CYS A 155 -11.74 19.97 3.50
C CYS A 155 -12.62 20.97 2.74
N VAL A 156 -13.53 20.46 1.91
CA VAL A 156 -14.64 21.27 1.41
C VAL A 156 -15.67 21.33 2.53
N VAL A 157 -15.87 22.51 3.10
CA VAL A 157 -16.93 22.73 4.09
C VAL A 157 -18.27 22.62 3.35
N PRO A 158 -19.21 21.74 3.75
CA PRO A 158 -20.53 21.72 3.14
C PRO A 158 -21.20 23.07 3.38
N THR A 159 -21.39 23.87 2.33
CA THR A 159 -21.92 25.24 2.41
C THR A 159 -23.41 25.28 2.83
N ASN A 160 -24.03 24.12 3.08
CA ASN A 160 -25.48 23.95 3.16
C ASN A 160 -25.96 23.38 4.51
N ALA A 161 -25.17 23.46 5.59
CA ALA A 161 -25.72 23.30 6.93
C ALA A 161 -26.60 24.53 7.24
N LYS A 162 -27.82 24.58 6.70
CA LYS A 162 -28.86 25.53 7.10
C LYS A 162 -29.22 25.22 8.56
N CYS A 163 -28.46 25.78 9.50
CA CYS A 163 -28.91 25.90 10.88
C CYS A 163 -29.99 26.98 10.87
N GLY A 164 -31.25 26.55 10.88
CA GLY A 164 -32.40 27.44 10.92
C GLY A 164 -32.57 28.05 12.30
N THR A 165 -31.76 29.03 12.66
CA THR A 165 -32.07 29.99 13.74
C THR A 165 -31.44 31.35 13.42
N THR A 166 -32.14 32.42 13.80
CA THR A 166 -31.92 33.80 13.34
C THR A 166 -30.92 34.60 14.20
N SER A 167 -29.86 33.96 14.73
CA SER A 167 -28.82 34.67 15.51
C SER A 167 -27.39 34.07 15.43
N VAL A 168 -27.07 33.30 14.38
CA VAL A 168 -25.95 32.32 14.42
C VAL A 168 -24.64 32.83 13.77
N GLY A 169 -24.47 34.13 13.56
CA GLY A 169 -23.32 34.68 12.82
C GLY A 169 -21.96 34.33 13.44
N GLU A 170 -21.81 34.44 14.76
CA GLU A 170 -20.53 34.16 15.45
C GLU A 170 -20.35 32.66 15.75
N CYS A 171 -21.41 31.97 16.18
CA CYS A 171 -21.35 30.55 16.52
C CYS A 171 -21.03 29.66 15.31
N ALA A 172 -21.65 29.95 14.14
CA ALA A 172 -21.33 29.23 12.90
C ALA A 172 -19.88 29.47 12.45
N VAL A 173 -19.37 30.69 12.59
CA VAL A 173 -17.97 31.03 12.24
C VAL A 173 -16.99 30.31 13.17
N VAL A 174 -17.27 30.25 14.46
CA VAL A 174 -16.44 29.50 15.43
C VAL A 174 -16.47 28.00 15.14
N GLN A 175 -17.63 27.41 14.85
CA GLN A 175 -17.75 25.98 14.54
C GLN A 175 -17.02 25.60 13.23
N VAL A 176 -17.10 26.46 12.20
CA VAL A 176 -16.35 26.27 10.95
C VAL A 176 -14.84 26.38 11.17
N ARG A 177 -14.38 27.31 12.01
CA ARG A 177 -12.96 27.44 12.37
C ARG A 177 -12.45 26.21 13.12
N GLN A 178 -13.18 25.77 14.14
CA GLN A 178 -12.82 24.57 14.91
C GLN A 178 -12.75 23.33 14.01
N TYR A 179 -13.72 23.14 13.12
CA TYR A 179 -13.72 22.06 12.15
C TYR A 179 -12.48 22.08 11.23
N GLN A 180 -12.07 23.26 10.77
CA GLN A 180 -10.88 23.42 9.92
C GLN A 180 -9.58 23.16 10.70
N GLU A 181 -9.52 23.57 11.97
CA GLU A 181 -8.39 23.33 12.85
C GLU A 181 -8.22 21.84 13.17
N ASP A 182 -9.32 21.15 13.52
CA ASP A 182 -9.31 19.70 13.76
C ASP A 182 -8.88 18.93 12.51
N PHE A 183 -9.41 19.31 11.34
CA PHE A 183 -8.99 18.72 10.06
C PHE A 183 -7.49 18.90 9.81
N ARG A 184 -6.97 20.13 10.00
CA ARG A 184 -5.54 20.42 9.84
C ARG A 184 -4.69 19.58 10.80
N ARG A 185 -5.12 19.48 12.06
CA ARG A 185 -4.44 18.68 13.07
C ARG A 185 -4.37 17.20 12.67
N TYR A 186 -5.49 16.60 12.27
CA TYR A 186 -5.50 15.21 11.83
C TYR A 186 -4.61 14.99 10.60
N TYR A 187 -4.63 15.92 9.64
CA TYR A 187 -3.78 15.88 8.46
C TYR A 187 -2.27 15.92 8.81
N GLU A 188 -1.87 16.81 9.73
CA GLU A 188 -0.49 16.90 10.20
C GLU A 188 -0.05 15.65 10.97
N ASP A 189 -0.91 15.10 11.83
CA ASP A 189 -0.63 13.87 12.56
C ASP A 189 -0.46 12.68 11.60
N ILE A 190 -1.31 12.56 10.57
CA ILE A 190 -1.17 11.52 9.53
C ILE A 190 0.20 11.62 8.83
N LYS A 191 0.66 12.84 8.53
CA LYS A 191 2.00 13.04 7.96
C LYS A 191 3.11 12.57 8.91
N ARG A 192 2.97 12.85 10.21
CA ARG A 192 3.92 12.38 11.23
C ARG A 192 3.95 10.85 11.32
N TYR A 193 2.79 10.19 11.27
CA TYR A 193 2.71 8.73 11.23
C TYR A 193 3.37 8.14 9.98
N CYS A 194 3.14 8.76 8.81
CA CYS A 194 3.81 8.35 7.57
C CYS A 194 5.35 8.46 7.68
N GLU A 195 5.86 9.56 8.24
CA GLU A 195 7.31 9.74 8.42
C GLU A 195 7.87 8.74 9.44
N ARG A 196 7.15 8.46 10.55
CA ARG A 196 7.51 7.39 11.49
C ARG A 196 7.70 6.05 10.77
N ASN A 197 6.74 5.66 9.95
CA ASN A 197 6.76 4.39 9.24
C ASN A 197 7.89 4.35 8.21
N LYS A 198 8.14 5.47 7.52
CA LYS A 198 9.26 5.63 6.59
C LYS A 198 10.62 5.47 7.29
N LEU A 199 10.83 6.13 8.43
CA LEU A 199 12.07 6.03 9.19
C LEU A 199 12.29 4.61 9.73
N ALA A 200 11.24 3.97 10.24
CA ALA A 200 11.31 2.58 10.70
C ALA A 200 11.66 1.62 9.55
N ALA A 201 11.15 1.85 8.34
CA ALA A 201 11.51 1.07 7.17
C ALA A 201 12.97 1.25 6.74
N LEU A 202 13.51 2.48 6.83
CA LEU A 202 14.93 2.76 6.55
C LEU A 202 15.85 2.08 7.57
N GLN A 203 15.55 2.18 8.86
CA GLN A 203 16.32 1.51 9.91
C GLN A 203 16.37 -0.02 9.70
N LYS A 204 15.23 -0.63 9.33
CA LYS A 204 15.20 -2.06 9.00
C LYS A 204 16.08 -2.41 7.79
N ALA A 205 16.16 -1.53 6.80
CA ALA A 205 17.00 -1.73 5.62
C ALA A 205 18.50 -1.59 5.94
N ASP A 206 18.88 -0.60 6.75
CA ASP A 206 20.27 -0.38 7.17
C ASP A 206 20.80 -1.56 8.00
N VAL A 207 20.03 -2.02 9.00
CA VAL A 207 20.38 -3.20 9.81
C VAL A 207 20.51 -4.46 8.94
N SER A 208 19.66 -4.62 7.92
CA SER A 208 19.77 -5.74 7.00
C SER A 208 21.05 -5.69 6.16
N SER A 209 21.54 -4.48 5.82
CA SER A 209 22.80 -4.30 5.09
C SER A 209 24.04 -4.57 5.96
N GLU A 210 23.97 -4.26 7.27
CA GLU A 210 25.05 -4.54 8.22
C GLU A 210 25.19 -6.03 8.52
N ILE A 211 24.07 -6.77 8.66
CA ILE A 211 24.09 -8.22 8.89
C ILE A 211 24.69 -8.98 7.70
N VAL A 212 24.43 -8.53 6.46
CA VAL A 212 25.03 -9.14 5.25
C VAL A 212 26.53 -8.83 5.14
N GLY A 213 27.01 -7.75 5.77
CA GLY A 213 28.44 -7.39 5.85
C GLY A 213 29.24 -8.20 6.88
N ILE A 214 28.59 -8.99 7.73
CA ILE A 214 29.22 -9.88 8.71
C ILE A 214 29.12 -11.31 8.19
N ASP A 215 29.83 -11.61 7.09
CA ASP A 215 30.15 -12.99 6.75
C ASP A 215 31.51 -13.36 7.39
N VAL A 216 31.54 -14.57 7.94
CA VAL A 216 32.36 -15.00 9.06
C VAL A 216 33.78 -15.35 8.61
N THR A 217 34.73 -14.43 8.76
CA THR A 217 36.16 -14.76 8.82
C THR A 217 36.65 -14.80 10.27
N LEU A 218 36.07 -15.65 11.11
CA LEU A 218 36.59 -15.92 12.46
C LEU A 218 36.37 -17.40 12.84
N VAL A 219 37.05 -18.32 12.16
CA VAL A 219 37.64 -19.51 12.81
C VAL A 219 38.92 -19.91 12.04
N SER A 220 40.02 -19.19 12.26
CA SER A 220 41.35 -19.75 12.00
C SER A 220 42.37 -19.11 12.94
N GLU A 221 42.71 -19.81 14.02
CA GLU A 221 44.01 -19.79 14.71
C GLU A 221 43.94 -20.83 15.84
N LYS A 222 44.39 -22.07 15.57
CA LYS A 222 45.71 -22.61 15.93
C LYS A 222 45.95 -22.78 17.44
N SER A 223 46.05 -24.04 17.85
CA SER A 223 46.95 -24.45 18.94
C SER A 223 47.63 -25.76 18.54
N ASP A 224 48.85 -25.65 18.01
CA ASP A 224 49.82 -26.72 17.86
C ASP A 224 50.37 -27.13 19.23
N VAL A 225 50.17 -28.39 19.66
CA VAL A 225 51.05 -29.07 20.64
C VAL A 225 51.18 -30.56 20.29
N LYS A 226 52.36 -30.88 19.73
CA LYS A 226 53.24 -32.06 19.90
C LYS A 226 52.76 -33.50 19.62
N GLU A 227 53.49 -34.08 18.64
CA GLU A 227 54.27 -35.34 18.71
C GLU A 227 53.58 -36.62 19.18
N GLU A 228 53.30 -37.55 18.25
CA GLU A 228 53.70 -38.96 18.38
C GLU A 228 53.67 -39.72 17.03
N ASN A 229 54.85 -40.20 16.65
CA ASN A 229 55.20 -41.47 16.01
C ASN A 229 54.31 -42.16 14.94
N ALA A 230 55.01 -42.42 13.82
CA ALA A 230 55.21 -43.71 13.16
C ALA A 230 54.22 -44.20 12.08
N SER A 231 54.77 -44.18 10.85
CA SER A 231 54.83 -45.27 9.85
C SER A 231 53.56 -45.86 9.26
N CYS A 232 53.36 -45.65 7.95
CA CYS A 232 53.42 -46.65 6.87
C CYS A 232 52.76 -46.04 5.62
N SER A 233 53.53 -45.70 4.59
CA SER A 233 53.80 -46.51 3.39
C SER A 233 52.73 -46.37 2.31
N ASP A 234 53.21 -45.96 1.14
CA ASP A 234 52.65 -46.16 -0.20
C ASP A 234 51.38 -45.37 -0.57
N SER A 235 51.13 -44.98 -1.82
CA SER A 235 51.91 -44.74 -3.03
C SER A 235 50.92 -44.17 -4.06
N VAL A 236 51.45 -43.46 -5.07
CA VAL A 236 50.86 -43.24 -6.41
C VAL A 236 49.67 -42.27 -6.57
N ALA A 237 50.03 -41.10 -7.12
CA ALA A 237 49.56 -40.46 -8.35
C ALA A 237 48.06 -40.45 -8.74
N GLY A 238 47.63 -39.29 -9.26
CA GLY A 238 46.64 -39.25 -10.34
C GLY A 238 45.75 -38.00 -10.38
N SER A 239 46.17 -37.02 -11.18
CA SER A 239 45.37 -36.23 -12.12
C SER A 239 43.97 -35.73 -11.70
N SER A 240 43.79 -34.42 -11.51
CA SER A 240 43.32 -33.48 -12.56
C SER A 240 41.95 -33.84 -13.17
N VAL A 241 40.94 -32.98 -12.99
CA VAL A 241 40.46 -31.99 -13.97
C VAL A 241 39.03 -31.53 -13.63
N PHE A 242 38.92 -30.21 -13.64
CA PHE A 242 37.79 -29.29 -13.80
C PHE A 242 36.37 -29.77 -14.14
N PHE A 243 35.47 -29.02 -13.49
CA PHE A 243 34.02 -28.87 -13.66
C PHE A 243 33.59 -28.30 -15.02
N PHE A 244 32.38 -28.68 -15.42
CA PHE A 244 31.34 -27.75 -15.91
C PHE A 244 30.22 -27.71 -14.88
#